data_AF-A0A2A5EFM0-F1
#
_entry.id   AF-A0A2A5EFM0-F1
#
_cell.length_a   1.000
_cell.length_b   1.000
_cell.length_c   1.000
_cell.angle_alpha   90.00
_cell.angle_beta   90.00
_cell.angle_gamma   90.00
#
_symmetry.space_group_name_H-M   'P 1'
#
loop_
_entity.id
_entity.type
_entity.pdbx_description
1 polymer ?
#
loop_
_entity_poly.entity_id
_entity_poly.type
_entity_poly.pdbx_seq_one_letter_code
_entity_poly.pdbx_strand_id
1 'polypeptide(L)'
;MKDINQQIEKVVTDFNKATATQDIQALSKLLHRDYRVSANRFKGSLETVIISRDAYLDMMETSKIGGTVYEISLLRINQTNHTASVDLMLTCSDASDMHKYLFLVQGENDNWQIIGDLPLVIE
;
A
#
# COMPACT_ATOMS: atom_id res chain seq x y z
N MET A 1 13.96 17.22 14.29
CA MET A 1 13.74 16.05 13.40
C MET A 1 12.27 15.74 13.42
N LYS A 2 11.63 15.51 12.26
CA LYS A 2 10.26 14.97 12.23
C LYS A 2 10.32 13.54 12.75
N ASP A 3 9.31 13.14 13.53
CA ASP A 3 9.18 11.75 13.97
C ASP A 3 9.06 10.84 12.74
N ILE A 4 9.93 9.84 12.64
CA ILE A 4 9.97 8.90 11.50
C ILE A 4 8.65 8.13 11.42
N ASN A 5 8.03 7.79 12.56
CA ASN A 5 6.75 7.10 12.57
C ASN A 5 5.65 7.98 11.96
N GLN A 6 5.64 9.29 12.23
CA GLN A 6 4.71 10.23 11.61
C GLN A 6 4.91 10.34 10.09
N GLN A 7 6.16 10.23 9.62
CA GLN A 7 6.44 10.23 8.18
C GLN A 7 5.91 8.96 7.50
N ILE A 8 6.14 7.80 8.12
CA ILE A 8 5.64 6.51 7.62
C ILE A 8 4.11 6.48 7.62
N GLU A 9 3.48 6.89 8.73
CA GLU A 9 2.02 7.02 8.84
C GLU A 9 1.45 7.93 7.77
N LYS A 10 2.10 9.07 7.50
CA LYS A 10 1.70 9.97 6.43
C LYS A 10 1.78 9.29 5.06
N VAL A 11 2.87 8.59 4.74
CA VAL A 11 3.01 7.89 3.45
C VAL A 11 1.94 6.81 3.28
N VAL A 12 1.64 6.05 4.33
CA VAL A 12 0.58 5.02 4.31
C VAL A 12 -0.80 5.64 4.15
N THR A 13 -1.08 6.75 4.84
CA THR A 13 -2.35 7.47 4.73
C THR A 13 -2.53 8.07 3.34
N ASP A 14 -1.49 8.73 2.81
CA ASP A 14 -1.50 9.31 1.46
C ASP A 14 -1.64 8.22 0.39
N PHE A 15 -1.00 7.07 0.58
CA PHE A 15 -1.15 5.91 -0.32
C PHE A 15 -2.60 5.43 -0.35
N ASN A 16 -3.20 5.14 0.80
CA ASN A 16 -4.59 4.67 0.84
C ASN A 16 -5.56 5.71 0.27
N LYS A 17 -5.35 7.00 0.55
CA LYS A 17 -6.12 8.08 -0.06
C LYS A 17 -5.98 8.10 -1.59
N ALA A 18 -4.75 8.02 -2.10
CA ALA A 18 -4.49 8.00 -3.53
C ALA A 18 -5.07 6.75 -4.21
N THR A 19 -5.09 5.59 -3.53
CA THR A 19 -5.79 4.40 -4.04
C THR A 19 -7.31 4.55 -4.06
N ALA A 20 -7.88 5.21 -3.05
CA ALA A 20 -9.31 5.46 -2.97
C ALA A 20 -9.80 6.43 -4.05
N THR A 21 -8.99 7.42 -4.41
CA THR A 21 -9.29 8.40 -5.48
C THR A 21 -8.67 8.06 -6.82
N GLN A 22 -7.99 6.91 -6.94
CA GLN A 22 -7.26 6.47 -8.13
C GLN A 22 -6.31 7.55 -8.70
N ASP A 23 -5.65 8.31 -7.81
CA ASP A 23 -4.73 9.38 -8.18
C ASP A 23 -3.39 8.79 -8.63
N ILE A 24 -3.29 8.46 -9.92
CA ILE A 24 -2.11 7.85 -10.54
C ILE A 24 -0.87 8.72 -10.36
N GLN A 25 -1.01 10.04 -10.39
CA GLN A 25 0.12 10.95 -10.23
C GLN A 25 0.65 10.90 -8.79
N ALA A 26 -0.22 10.89 -7.78
CA ALA A 26 0.18 10.71 -6.39
C ALA A 26 0.80 9.32 -6.16
N LEU A 27 0.15 8.25 -6.65
CA LEU A 27 0.65 6.88 -6.53
C LEU A 27 2.04 6.74 -7.16
N SER A 28 2.29 7.35 -8.32
CA SER A 28 3.58 7.26 -8.99
C SER A 28 4.76 7.78 -8.16
N LYS A 29 4.50 8.72 -7.24
CA LYS A 29 5.48 9.32 -6.31
C LYS A 29 5.63 8.51 -5.03
N LEU A 30 4.54 7.94 -4.53
CA LEU A 30 4.49 7.16 -3.29
C LEU A 30 5.06 5.73 -3.46
N LEU A 31 5.00 5.19 -4.68
CA LEU A 31 5.48 3.85 -5.00
C LEU A 31 6.93 3.87 -5.48
N HIS A 32 7.77 3.07 -4.85
CA HIS A 32 9.14 2.83 -5.30
C HIS A 32 9.11 2.18 -6.70
N ARG A 33 10.11 2.43 -7.56
CA ARG A 33 10.15 1.88 -8.93
C ARG A 33 10.02 0.34 -8.97
N ASP A 34 10.56 -0.32 -7.95
CA ASP A 34 10.53 -1.76 -7.78
C ASP A 34 9.33 -2.26 -6.95
N TYR A 35 8.31 -1.42 -6.75
CA TYR A 35 7.10 -1.77 -6.00
C TYR A 35 6.43 -3.05 -6.54
N ARG A 36 6.02 -3.94 -5.63
CA ARG A 36 5.28 -5.17 -5.95
C ARG A 36 4.12 -5.36 -4.99
N VAL A 37 2.99 -5.83 -5.54
CA VAL A 37 1.96 -6.50 -4.73
C VAL A 37 2.20 -7.99 -4.81
N SER A 38 2.26 -8.66 -3.66
CA SER A 38 2.28 -10.13 -3.57
C SER A 38 0.93 -10.60 -3.05
N ALA A 39 -0.03 -10.78 -3.94
CA ALA A 39 -1.39 -11.11 -3.56
C ALA A 39 -1.57 -12.64 -3.52
N ASN A 40 -1.62 -13.21 -2.32
CA ASN A 40 -1.85 -14.64 -2.14
C ASN A 40 -3.32 -14.98 -2.44
N ARG A 41 -3.56 -16.01 -3.25
CA ARG A 41 -4.90 -16.47 -3.63
C ARG A 41 -5.81 -15.42 -4.26
N PHE A 42 -5.21 -14.46 -4.95
CA PHE A 42 -5.93 -13.36 -5.57
C PHE A 42 -6.92 -13.87 -6.63
N LYS A 43 -8.17 -13.39 -6.58
CA LYS A 43 -9.26 -13.75 -7.52
C LYS A 43 -9.49 -15.27 -7.65
N GLY A 44 -9.37 -16.00 -6.55
CA GLY A 44 -9.60 -17.45 -6.53
C GLY A 44 -8.44 -18.30 -7.05
N SER A 45 -7.27 -17.69 -7.31
CA SER A 45 -6.04 -18.42 -7.59
C SER A 45 -5.64 -19.31 -6.39
N LEU A 46 -5.01 -20.46 -6.65
CA LEU A 46 -4.35 -21.25 -5.61
C LEU A 46 -2.90 -20.80 -5.37
N GLU A 47 -2.35 -20.01 -6.29
CA GLU A 47 -0.99 -19.52 -6.26
C GLU A 47 -0.93 -18.03 -5.88
N THR A 48 0.25 -17.59 -5.46
CA THR A 48 0.53 -16.16 -5.26
C THR A 48 0.69 -15.46 -6.60
N VAL A 49 0.02 -14.32 -6.76
CA VAL A 49 0.17 -13.46 -7.92
C VAL A 49 1.08 -12.29 -7.56
N ILE A 50 2.11 -12.04 -8.38
CA ILE A 50 2.98 -10.87 -8.26
C ILE A 50 2.53 -9.82 -9.26
N ILE A 51 2.12 -8.65 -8.76
CA ILE A 51 1.72 -7.50 -9.58
C ILE A 51 2.86 -6.49 -9.54
N SER A 52 3.41 -6.14 -10.71
CA SER A 52 4.43 -5.10 -10.82
C SER A 52 3.85 -3.71 -10.56
N ARG A 53 4.71 -2.72 -10.31
CA ARG A 53 4.29 -1.32 -10.20
C ARG A 53 3.49 -0.87 -11.41
N ASP A 54 3.97 -1.14 -12.61
CA ASP A 54 3.33 -0.66 -13.83
C ASP A 54 1.99 -1.37 -14.06
N ALA A 55 1.92 -2.67 -13.79
CA ALA A 55 0.65 -3.40 -13.84
C ALA A 55 -0.34 -2.92 -12.78
N TYR A 56 0.13 -2.59 -11.57
CA TYR A 56 -0.71 -2.03 -10.51
C TYR A 56 -1.27 -0.66 -10.90
N LEU A 57 -0.44 0.21 -11.47
CA LEU A 57 -0.86 1.52 -11.95
C LEU A 57 -1.83 1.41 -13.14
N ASP A 58 -1.60 0.50 -14.08
CA ASP A 58 -2.54 0.20 -15.18
C ASP A 58 -3.90 -0.30 -14.66
N MET A 59 -3.88 -1.17 -13.65
CA MET A 59 -5.11 -1.65 -13.01
C MET A 59 -5.86 -0.54 -12.25
N MET A 60 -5.14 0.42 -11.65
CA MET A 60 -5.73 1.61 -11.05
C MET A 60 -6.32 2.55 -12.11
N GLU A 61 -5.61 2.79 -13.21
CA GLU A 61 -6.04 3.67 -14.30
C GLU A 61 -7.27 3.11 -15.03
N THR A 62 -7.33 1.78 -15.17
CA THR A 62 -8.47 1.08 -15.77
C THR A 62 -9.59 0.74 -14.78
N SER A 63 -9.53 1.27 -13.55
CA SER A 63 -10.52 1.04 -12.48
C SER A 63 -10.80 -0.45 -12.17
N LYS A 64 -9.83 -1.32 -12.40
CA LYS A 64 -9.91 -2.74 -12.03
C LYS A 64 -9.65 -2.97 -10.54
N ILE A 65 -8.96 -2.02 -9.88
CA ILE A 65 -8.69 -1.96 -8.44
C ILE A 65 -8.76 -0.50 -7.97
N GLY A 66 -8.80 -0.30 -6.65
CA GLY A 66 -8.96 1.03 -6.05
C GLY A 66 -10.41 1.50 -6.05
N GLY A 67 -10.63 2.79 -5.77
CA GLY A 67 -11.96 3.41 -5.78
C GLY A 67 -12.78 3.22 -4.49
N THR A 68 -12.32 2.39 -3.56
CA THR A 68 -12.95 2.21 -2.25
C THR A 68 -12.28 3.07 -1.19
N VAL A 69 -13.10 3.79 -0.42
CA VAL A 69 -12.65 4.52 0.77
C VAL A 69 -12.72 3.55 1.96
N TYR A 70 -11.59 3.35 2.62
CA TYR A 70 -11.48 2.54 3.84
C TYR A 70 -11.21 3.42 5.05
N GLU A 71 -11.73 2.99 6.21
CA GLU A 71 -11.16 3.41 7.49
C GLU A 71 -9.83 2.70 7.71
N ILE A 72 -8.81 3.43 8.17
CA ILE A 72 -7.44 2.92 8.29
C ILE A 72 -7.10 2.78 9.77
N SER A 73 -6.72 1.57 10.18
CA SER A 73 -6.16 1.30 11.50
C SER A 73 -4.71 0.84 11.38
N LEU A 74 -3.77 1.66 11.85
CA LEU A 74 -2.36 1.29 11.91
C LEU A 74 -2.12 0.46 13.18
N LEU A 75 -1.86 -0.84 13.00
CA LEU A 75 -1.69 -1.77 14.11
C LEU A 75 -0.26 -1.74 14.66
N ARG A 76 0.73 -1.68 13.76
CA ARG A 76 2.15 -1.63 14.14
C ARG A 76 2.98 -0.97 13.04
N ILE A 77 3.93 -0.15 13.47
CA ILE A 77 5.03 0.33 12.63
C ILE A 77 6.33 -0.20 13.23
N ASN A 78 7.08 -0.98 12.45
CA ASN A 78 8.45 -1.36 12.80
C ASN A 78 9.39 -0.63 11.84
N GLN A 79 10.41 0.02 12.37
CA GLN A 79 11.40 0.76 11.60
C GLN A 79 12.81 0.35 12.01
N THR A 80 13.70 0.27 11.03
CA THR A 80 15.13 0.04 11.24
C THR A 80 15.90 0.81 10.17
N ASN A 81 16.59 1.88 10.59
CA ASN A 81 17.28 2.82 9.71
C ASN A 81 16.39 3.27 8.53
N HIS A 82 16.80 2.95 7.31
CA HIS A 82 16.16 3.35 6.05
C HIS A 82 15.09 2.37 5.55
N THR A 83 14.57 1.52 6.43
CA THR A 83 13.54 0.51 6.11
C THR A 83 12.43 0.49 7.15
N ALA A 84 11.22 0.17 6.74
CA ALA A 84 10.09 0.00 7.64
C ALA A 84 9.09 -1.05 7.14
N SER A 85 8.36 -1.65 8.07
CA SER A 85 7.17 -2.46 7.82
C SER A 85 5.98 -1.86 8.57
N VAL A 86 4.82 -1.83 7.93
CA VAL A 86 3.57 -1.38 8.54
C VAL A 86 2.56 -2.50 8.46
N ASP A 87 2.00 -2.82 9.61
CA ASP A 87 0.87 -3.72 9.81
C ASP A 87 -0.39 -2.85 9.96
N LEU A 88 -1.39 -3.05 9.10
CA LEU A 88 -2.60 -2.24 9.09
C LEU A 88 -3.85 -3.06 8.75
N MET A 89 -4.97 -2.58 9.27
CA MET A 89 -6.31 -3.01 8.88
C MET A 89 -7.01 -1.89 8.11
N LEU A 90 -7.69 -2.26 7.04
CA LEU A 90 -8.57 -1.42 6.24
C LEU A 90 -9.99 -1.98 6.37
N THR A 91 -10.93 -1.16 6.83
CA THR A 91 -12.32 -1.59 7.03
C THR A 91 -13.30 -0.76 6.21
N CYS A 92 -14.35 -1.40 5.67
CA CYS A 92 -15.39 -0.73 4.89
C CYS A 92 -16.74 -1.43 5.08
N SER A 93 -17.83 -0.68 5.23
CA SER A 93 -19.17 -1.28 5.34
C SER A 93 -19.66 -1.90 4.04
N ASP A 94 -19.16 -1.40 2.91
CA ASP A 94 -19.71 -1.68 1.57
C ASP A 94 -18.73 -2.51 0.70
N ALA A 95 -17.59 -2.92 1.26
CA ALA A 95 -16.56 -3.71 0.59
C ALA A 95 -15.85 -4.63 1.60
N SER A 96 -15.18 -5.67 1.12
CA SER A 96 -14.40 -6.57 1.98
C SER A 96 -13.29 -5.82 2.72
N ASP A 97 -13.11 -6.16 3.99
CA ASP A 97 -12.00 -5.66 4.79
C ASP A 97 -10.67 -6.20 4.25
N MET A 98 -9.58 -5.49 4.55
CA MET A 98 -8.23 -5.93 4.18
C MET A 98 -7.25 -5.76 5.32
N HIS A 99 -6.55 -6.85 5.63
CA HIS A 99 -5.34 -6.79 6.43
C HIS A 99 -4.13 -6.70 5.49
N LYS A 100 -3.18 -5.82 5.77
CA LYS A 100 -2.02 -5.60 4.91
C LYS A 100 -0.73 -5.53 5.69
N TYR A 101 0.33 -6.06 5.06
CA TYR A 101 1.69 -5.67 5.38
C TYR A 101 2.26 -4.81 4.27
N LEU A 102 2.60 -3.57 4.60
CA LEU A 102 3.32 -2.66 3.70
C LEU A 102 4.79 -2.63 4.08
N PHE A 103 5.66 -2.65 3.06
CA PHE A 103 7.10 -2.48 3.23
C PHE A 103 7.52 -1.18 2.59
N LEU A 104 8.30 -0.39 3.33
CA LEU A 104 8.77 0.91 2.90
C LEU A 104 10.29 0.97 2.94
N VAL A 105 10.84 1.72 1.99
CA VAL A 105 12.27 2.08 1.94
C VAL A 105 12.39 3.59 1.89
N GLN A 106 13.43 4.10 2.53
CA GLN A 106 13.77 5.51 2.50
C GLN A 106 14.81 5.74 1.40
N GLY A 107 14.43 6.53 0.39
CA GLY A 107 15.34 7.00 -0.64
C GLY A 107 16.16 8.20 -0.18
N GLU A 108 16.80 8.88 -1.15
CA GLU A 108 17.51 10.13 -0.89
C GLU A 108 16.56 11.22 -0.33
N ASN A 109 17.12 12.18 0.42
CA ASN A 109 16.39 13.30 1.02
C ASN A 109 15.24 12.89 1.93
N ASP A 110 15.40 11.78 2.64
CA ASP A 110 14.41 11.22 3.58
C ASP A 110 13.05 10.86 2.93
N ASN A 111 13.02 10.65 1.61
CA ASN A 111 11.78 10.34 0.90
C ASN A 111 11.39 8.86 1.05
N TRP A 112 10.38 8.59 1.88
CA TRP A 112 9.83 7.25 2.07
C TRP A 112 8.90 6.85 0.92
N GLN A 113 9.10 5.63 0.42
CA GLN A 113 8.27 5.04 -0.63
C GLN A 113 7.88 3.61 -0.27
N ILE A 114 6.72 3.17 -0.73
CA ILE A 114 6.27 1.79 -0.56
C ILE A 114 6.92 0.95 -1.65
N ILE A 115 7.59 -0.13 -1.24
CA ILE A 115 8.23 -1.12 -2.13
C ILE A 115 7.47 -2.46 -2.15
N GLY A 116 6.64 -2.75 -1.15
CA GLY A 116 5.88 -4.00 -1.09
C GLY A 116 4.50 -3.81 -0.46
N ASP A 117 3.51 -4.51 -1.02
CA ASP A 117 2.18 -4.71 -0.44
C ASP A 117 1.88 -6.21 -0.42
N LEU A 118 1.57 -6.73 0.77
CA LEU A 118 1.10 -8.10 0.99
C LEU A 118 -0.33 -8.02 1.58
N PRO A 119 -1.35 -7.98 0.72
CA PRO A 119 -2.73 -7.89 1.16
C PRO A 119 -3.34 -9.27 1.43
N LEU A 120 -4.19 -9.32 2.45
CA LEU A 120 -5.15 -10.38 2.72
C LEU A 120 -6.54 -9.75 2.72
N VAL A 121 -7.39 -10.19 1.79
CA VAL A 121 -8.81 -9.85 1.80
C VAL A 121 -9.50 -10.68 2.88
N ILE A 122 -10.30 -10.02 3.71
CA ILE A 122 -11.09 -10.62 4.78
C ILE A 122 -12.56 -10.52 4.35
N GLU A 123 -13.20 -11.68 4.19
CA GLU A 123 -14.63 -11.81 3.85
C GLU A 123 -15.50 -11.90 5.10
#